data_AF-A0A3C0SMT8-F1
#
_entry.id   AF-A0A3C0SMT8-F1
#
_cell.length_a   1.000
_cell.length_b   1.000
_cell.length_c   1.000
_cell.angle_alpha   90.00
_cell.angle_beta   90.00
_cell.angle_gamma   90.00
#
_symmetry.space_group_name_H-M   'P 1'
#
loop_
_entity.id
_entity.type
_entity.pdbx_description
1 polymer ?
#
loop_
_entity_poly.entity_id
_entity_poly.type
_entity_poly.pdbx_seq_one_letter_code
_entity_poly.pdbx_strand_id
1 'polypeptide(L)'
;MKKLILLLITIALSIGLMACNSSTQDSLEDSKSVVENHFIYQNEKNKDKLLTTLTNHYKQGNTDWELDNLGSIKIVNINEELNEGIRNNYLRNGRGSINNITSENLKVYKVDYEVKYKRDGIGPQDSGTYE
;
A
#
# COMPACT_ATOMS: atom_id res chain seq x y z
N MET A 1 3.30 54.38 15.51
CA MET A 1 3.01 53.30 14.53
C MET A 1 4.24 52.87 13.72
N LYS A 2 5.43 52.77 14.33
CA LYS A 2 6.65 52.22 13.66
C LYS A 2 7.31 51.06 14.44
N LYS A 3 6.78 50.70 15.61
CA LYS A 3 7.27 49.55 16.40
C LYS A 3 6.43 48.28 16.26
N LEU A 4 5.32 48.34 15.50
CA LEU A 4 4.46 47.17 15.24
C LEU A 4 4.81 46.44 13.92
N ILE A 5 5.61 47.05 13.05
CA ILE A 5 6.00 46.47 11.74
C ILE A 5 7.24 45.56 11.85
N LEU A 6 8.04 45.69 12.92
CA LEU A 6 9.26 44.89 13.07
C LEU A 6 9.02 43.50 13.69
N LEU A 7 7.84 43.24 14.26
CA LEU A 7 7.50 41.95 14.88
C LEU A 7 6.89 40.94 13.89
N LEU A 8 6.48 41.38 12.70
CA LEU A 8 5.92 40.51 11.65
C LEU A 8 6.98 39.97 10.68
N ILE A 9 8.21 40.49 10.71
CA ILE A 9 9.30 40.06 9.81
C ILE A 9 10.20 38.99 10.46
N THR A 10 10.15 38.81 11.77
CA THR A 10 10.96 37.78 12.46
C THR A 10 10.32 36.39 12.51
N ILE A 11 9.05 36.24 12.12
CA ILE A 11 8.36 34.93 12.06
C ILE A 11 8.53 34.26 10.68
N ALA A 12 9.00 35.00 9.67
CA ALA A 12 9.16 34.49 8.30
C ALA A 12 10.53 33.85 8.00
N LEU A 13 11.44 33.72 8.99
CA LEU A 13 12.81 33.20 8.76
C LEU A 13 13.18 31.93 9.55
N SER A 14 12.23 31.30 10.25
CA SER A 14 12.51 30.13 11.10
C SER A 14 11.72 28.86 10.77
N ILE A 15 11.04 28.80 9.62
CA ILE A 15 10.43 27.55 9.13
C ILE A 15 11.12 27.18 7.82
N GLY A 16 12.16 26.37 7.91
CA GLY A 16 12.87 25.88 6.73
C GLY A 16 14.22 25.22 6.97
N LEU A 17 14.55 24.83 8.20
CA LEU A 17 15.71 23.98 8.48
C LEU A 17 15.33 22.90 9.51
N MET A 18 14.48 21.98 9.07
CA MET A 18 14.46 20.60 9.59
C MET A 18 14.35 19.66 8.40
N ALA A 19 15.40 19.63 7.58
CA ALA A 19 15.78 18.42 6.87
C ALA A 19 16.97 17.86 7.63
N CYS A 20 16.68 17.26 8.80
CA CYS A 20 17.65 16.39 9.45
C CYS A 20 17.68 15.09 8.65
N ASN A 21 18.88 14.68 8.26
CA ASN A 21 19.14 13.44 7.54
C ASN A 21 18.51 12.22 8.21
N SER A 22 17.66 11.52 7.48
CA SER A 22 17.38 10.08 7.65
C SER A 22 17.69 9.34 6.35
N SER A 23 18.87 9.63 5.76
CA SER A 23 19.46 8.72 4.79
C SER A 23 19.63 7.35 5.45
N THR A 24 18.91 6.35 4.92
CA THR A 24 18.90 4.90 5.21
C THR A 24 17.79 4.33 6.11
N GLN A 25 16.77 5.10 6.56
CA GLN A 25 15.66 4.53 7.37
C GLN A 25 14.24 4.79 6.83
N ASP A 26 14.08 5.67 5.85
CA ASP A 26 12.77 6.03 5.25
C ASP A 26 12.28 5.09 4.13
N SER A 27 13.08 4.12 3.68
CA SER A 27 12.74 3.32 2.49
C SER A 27 11.84 2.11 2.75
N LEU A 28 11.37 1.94 3.99
CA LEU A 28 10.58 0.81 4.49
C LEU A 28 9.44 1.37 5.35
N GLU A 29 8.63 2.28 4.80
CA GLU A 29 7.24 2.43 5.25
C GLU A 29 6.71 1.04 5.55
N ASP A 30 6.24 0.82 6.79
CA ASP A 30 5.96 -0.52 7.33
C ASP A 30 5.27 -1.34 6.23
N SER A 31 5.91 -2.40 5.71
CA SER A 31 5.38 -3.15 4.55
C SER A 31 3.95 -3.64 4.79
N LYS A 32 3.56 -3.77 6.06
CA LYS A 32 2.18 -4.00 6.48
C LYS A 32 1.24 -2.86 6.09
N SER A 33 1.65 -1.60 6.23
CA SER A 33 0.89 -0.42 5.79
C SER A 33 0.63 -0.41 4.29
N VAL A 34 1.57 -0.91 3.46
CA VAL A 34 1.33 -1.08 2.01
C VAL A 34 0.20 -2.08 1.77
N VAL A 35 0.18 -3.19 2.52
CA VAL A 35 -0.91 -4.17 2.48
C VAL A 35 -2.23 -3.55 2.94
N GLU A 36 -2.25 -2.84 4.07
CA GLU A 36 -3.46 -2.17 4.58
C GLU A 36 -4.01 -1.14 3.58
N ASN A 37 -3.13 -0.30 3.05
CA ASN A 37 -3.46 0.71 2.05
C ASN A 37 -4.03 0.10 0.77
N HIS A 38 -3.57 -1.09 0.36
CA HIS A 38 -4.12 -1.80 -0.79
C HIS A 38 -5.64 -2.04 -0.66
N PHE A 39 -6.11 -2.44 0.52
CA PHE A 39 -7.54 -2.64 0.78
C PHE A 39 -8.28 -1.32 0.99
N ILE A 40 -7.66 -0.34 1.66
CA ILE A 40 -8.23 1.01 1.83
C ILE A 40 -8.51 1.65 0.47
N TYR A 41 -7.56 1.62 -0.45
CA TYR A 41 -7.71 2.25 -1.76
C TYR A 41 -8.74 1.54 -2.65
N GLN A 42 -8.95 0.23 -2.48
CA GLN A 42 -10.07 -0.48 -3.11
C GLN A 42 -11.42 -0.01 -2.57
N ASN A 43 -11.54 0.20 -1.26
CA ASN A 43 -12.74 0.76 -0.64
C ASN A 43 -13.00 2.20 -1.09
N GLU A 44 -11.96 3.02 -1.19
CA GLU A 44 -12.03 4.39 -1.69
C GLU A 44 -12.36 4.48 -3.19
N LYS A 45 -12.37 3.35 -3.92
CA LYS A 45 -12.47 3.33 -5.39
C LYS A 45 -11.37 4.12 -6.08
N ASN A 46 -10.22 4.28 -5.42
CA ASN A 46 -9.13 5.11 -5.88
C ASN A 46 -8.11 4.28 -6.64
N LYS A 47 -8.33 4.11 -7.96
CA LYS A 47 -7.45 3.33 -8.83
C LYS A 47 -6.01 3.86 -8.83
N ASP A 48 -5.82 5.17 -8.85
CA ASP A 48 -4.48 5.76 -8.92
C ASP A 48 -3.66 5.45 -7.67
N LYS A 49 -4.25 5.58 -6.48
CA LYS A 49 -3.61 5.17 -5.23
C LYS A 49 -3.46 3.65 -5.14
N LEU A 50 -4.45 2.87 -5.56
CA LEU A 50 -4.34 1.40 -5.58
C LEU A 50 -3.09 0.95 -6.36
N LEU A 51 -2.84 1.57 -7.51
CA LEU A 51 -1.67 1.27 -8.33
C LEU A 51 -0.33 1.58 -7.64
N THR A 52 -0.26 2.49 -6.66
CA THR A 52 1.00 2.75 -5.93
C THR A 52 1.40 1.59 -5.02
N THR A 53 0.45 0.76 -4.60
CA THR A 53 0.70 -0.44 -3.78
C THR A 53 1.15 -1.66 -4.59
N LEU A 54 1.22 -1.52 -5.92
CA LEU A 54 1.52 -2.62 -6.86
C LEU A 54 2.80 -2.38 -7.64
N THR A 55 3.42 -3.48 -8.08
CA THR A 55 4.58 -3.43 -8.98
C THR A 55 4.19 -2.87 -10.35
N ASN A 56 5.16 -2.28 -11.06
CA ASN A 56 4.93 -1.58 -12.33
C ASN A 56 4.26 -2.43 -13.42
N HIS A 57 4.33 -3.75 -13.34
CA HIS A 57 3.63 -4.63 -14.27
C HIS A 57 2.10 -4.39 -14.27
N TYR A 58 1.53 -4.11 -13.10
CA TYR A 58 0.08 -3.90 -12.96
C TYR A 58 -0.36 -2.47 -13.34
N LYS A 59 0.59 -1.57 -13.59
CA LYS A 59 0.31 -0.17 -13.99
C LYS A 59 0.16 0.02 -15.49
N GLN A 60 0.58 -0.96 -16.30
CA GLN A 60 0.75 -0.82 -17.75
C GLN A 60 -0.44 -1.36 -18.56
N GLY A 61 -1.48 -1.90 -17.91
CA GLY A 61 -2.61 -2.54 -18.58
C GLY A 61 -3.93 -1.79 -18.41
N ASN A 62 -4.85 -2.03 -19.35
CA ASN A 62 -6.29 -1.71 -19.20
C ASN A 62 -6.99 -2.70 -18.26
N THR A 63 -6.34 -3.07 -17.15
CA THR A 63 -6.95 -3.95 -16.15
C THR A 63 -8.15 -3.23 -15.55
N ASP A 64 -9.32 -3.82 -15.75
CA ASP A 64 -10.49 -3.49 -14.97
C ASP A 64 -10.33 -4.14 -13.60
N TRP A 65 -10.34 -3.30 -12.56
CA TRP A 65 -10.21 -3.73 -11.16
C TRP A 65 -11.59 -3.94 -10.53
N GLU A 66 -12.67 -3.76 -11.32
CA GLU A 66 -14.07 -3.98 -10.95
C GLU A 66 -14.48 -3.30 -9.64
N LEU A 67 -13.82 -2.17 -9.34
CA LEU A 67 -14.04 -1.40 -8.12
C LEU A 67 -15.50 -0.96 -8.01
N ASP A 68 -16.19 -0.77 -9.14
CA ASP A 68 -17.59 -0.36 -9.20
C ASP A 68 -18.54 -1.39 -8.59
N ASN A 69 -18.28 -2.70 -8.72
CA ASN A 69 -19.12 -3.73 -8.10
C ASN A 69 -18.76 -3.97 -6.64
N LEU A 70 -17.54 -3.63 -6.22
CA LEU A 70 -17.11 -3.78 -4.84
C LEU A 70 -17.92 -2.84 -3.91
N GLY A 71 -18.53 -3.41 -2.87
CA GLY A 71 -19.21 -2.66 -1.80
C GLY A 71 -18.23 -2.26 -0.71
N SER A 72 -17.61 -3.24 -0.06
CA SER A 72 -16.60 -3.03 0.98
C SER A 72 -15.67 -4.23 1.14
N ILE A 73 -14.43 -3.99 1.55
CA ILE A 73 -13.51 -5.00 2.07
C ILE A 73 -13.11 -4.62 3.48
N LYS A 74 -13.17 -5.56 4.42
CA LYS A 74 -12.73 -5.39 5.79
C LYS A 74 -11.64 -6.40 6.08
N ILE A 75 -10.44 -5.91 6.36
CA ILE A 75 -9.36 -6.74 6.89
C ILE A 75 -9.80 -7.26 8.26
N VAL A 76 -9.78 -8.58 8.40
CA VAL A 76 -10.01 -9.28 9.67
C VAL A 76 -8.67 -9.41 10.40
N ASN A 77 -7.62 -9.81 9.67
CA ASN A 77 -6.33 -10.08 10.25
C ASN A 77 -5.20 -10.01 9.20
N ILE A 78 -3.99 -9.66 9.64
CA ILE A 78 -2.77 -9.67 8.81
C ILE A 78 -1.67 -10.34 9.61
N ASN A 79 -1.19 -11.46 9.11
CA ASN A 79 -0.09 -12.21 9.71
C ASN A 79 1.09 -12.29 8.74
N GLU A 80 2.31 -12.12 9.25
CA GLU A 80 3.50 -12.39 8.46
C GLU A 80 3.63 -13.90 8.18
N GLU A 81 3.84 -14.23 6.91
CA GLU A 81 4.01 -15.60 6.44
C GLU A 81 5.50 -15.99 6.48
N LEU A 82 5.83 -16.91 7.38
CA LEU A 82 7.20 -17.35 7.64
C LEU A 82 7.55 -18.67 6.93
N ASN A 83 6.59 -19.31 6.25
CA ASN A 83 6.83 -20.53 5.50
C ASN A 83 7.86 -20.29 4.38
N GLU A 84 9.05 -20.87 4.54
CA GLU A 84 10.13 -20.74 3.57
C GLU A 84 9.77 -21.26 2.18
N GLY A 85 8.91 -22.27 2.08
CA GLY A 85 8.41 -22.79 0.80
C GLY A 85 7.66 -21.73 0.01
N ILE A 86 6.76 -20.98 0.66
CA ILE A 86 6.00 -19.88 0.03
C ILE A 86 6.95 -18.76 -0.39
N ARG A 87 7.85 -18.35 0.52
CA ARG A 87 8.83 -17.28 0.24
C ARG A 87 9.76 -17.65 -0.92
N ASN A 88 10.31 -18.87 -0.91
CA ASN A 88 11.19 -19.37 -1.96
C ASN A 88 10.46 -19.52 -3.30
N ASN A 89 9.19 -19.95 -3.28
CA ASN A 89 8.38 -20.02 -4.50
C ASN A 89 8.17 -18.63 -5.11
N TYR A 90 7.87 -17.61 -4.30
CA TYR A 90 7.75 -16.23 -4.78
C TYR A 90 9.07 -15.70 -5.37
N LEU A 91 10.19 -15.96 -4.70
CA LEU A 91 11.52 -15.53 -5.15
C LEU A 91 11.94 -16.20 -6.47
N ARG A 92 11.69 -17.51 -6.62
CA ARG A 92 12.18 -18.29 -7.76
C ARG A 92 11.21 -18.32 -8.95
N ASN A 93 9.93 -18.47 -8.67
CA ASN A 93 8.89 -18.71 -9.69
C ASN A 93 7.89 -17.56 -9.80
N GLY A 94 7.82 -16.69 -8.78
CA GLY A 94 6.97 -15.51 -8.77
C GLY A 94 7.67 -14.25 -9.29
N ARG A 95 7.08 -13.11 -8.95
CA ARG A 95 7.59 -11.78 -9.34
C ARG A 95 8.92 -11.41 -8.68
N GLY A 96 9.31 -12.11 -7.61
CA GLY A 96 10.60 -11.87 -6.96
C GLY A 96 11.78 -12.05 -7.92
N SER A 97 11.68 -13.05 -8.82
CA SER A 97 12.69 -13.36 -9.84
C SER A 97 12.91 -12.26 -10.89
N ILE A 98 11.89 -11.42 -11.11
CA ILE A 98 11.90 -10.36 -12.13
C ILE A 98 12.21 -8.99 -11.51
N ASN A 99 11.89 -8.80 -10.23
CA ASN A 99 11.99 -7.52 -9.53
C ASN A 99 13.26 -7.40 -8.65
N ASN A 100 14.26 -8.27 -8.85
CA ASN A 100 15.51 -8.29 -8.06
C ASN A 100 15.26 -8.35 -6.53
N ILE A 101 14.23 -9.09 -6.12
CA ILE A 101 13.90 -9.30 -4.71
C ILE A 101 14.78 -10.42 -4.17
N THR A 102 15.30 -10.24 -2.96
CA THR A 102 16.12 -11.21 -2.24
C THR A 102 15.36 -11.73 -1.02
N SER A 103 15.85 -12.80 -0.40
CA SER A 103 15.29 -13.29 0.86
C SER A 103 15.38 -12.27 2.01
N GLU A 104 16.31 -11.32 1.93
CA GLU A 104 16.55 -10.31 2.97
C GLU A 104 15.59 -9.13 2.88
N ASN A 105 15.06 -8.83 1.69
CA ASN A 105 14.15 -7.70 1.45
C ASN A 105 12.71 -8.14 1.12
N LEU A 106 12.39 -9.43 1.30
CA LEU A 106 11.05 -9.98 1.11
C LEU A 106 10.33 -10.20 2.46
N LYS A 107 9.21 -9.48 2.64
CA LYS A 107 8.16 -9.81 3.60
C LYS A 107 6.91 -10.29 2.87
N VAL A 108 6.29 -11.35 3.37
CA VAL A 108 5.05 -11.92 2.83
C VAL A 108 4.01 -11.87 3.94
N TYR A 109 2.78 -11.50 3.59
CA TYR A 109 1.67 -11.45 4.52
C TYR A 109 0.53 -12.33 4.01
N LYS A 110 -0.05 -13.10 4.92
CA LYS A 110 -1.38 -13.70 4.75
C LYS A 110 -2.41 -12.71 5.30
N VAL A 111 -3.47 -12.45 4.55
CA VAL A 111 -4.48 -11.46 4.92
C VAL A 111 -5.85 -12.13 4.94
N ASP A 112 -6.43 -12.23 6.12
CA ASP A 112 -7.82 -12.66 6.25
C ASP A 112 -8.72 -11.43 6.07
N TYR A 113 -9.72 -11.50 5.18
CA TYR A 113 -10.61 -10.36 4.93
C TYR A 113 -12.04 -10.80 4.61
N GLU A 114 -12.99 -9.93 4.91
CA GLU A 114 -14.39 -10.04 4.50
C GLU A 114 -14.65 -9.08 3.34
N VAL A 115 -15.18 -9.58 2.23
CA VAL A 115 -15.60 -8.76 1.08
C VAL A 115 -17.10 -8.81 0.89
N LYS A 116 -17.68 -7.66 0.55
CA LYS A 116 -19.08 -7.51 0.14
C LYS A 116 -19.12 -6.85 -1.22
N TYR A 117 -19.80 -7.48 -2.16
CA TYR A 117 -20.11 -6.93 -3.46
C TYR A 117 -21.54 -6.41 -3.51
N LYS A 118 -21.80 -5.49 -4.44
CA LYS A 118 -23.16 -5.01 -4.71
C LYS A 118 -24.01 -6.11 -5.36
N ARG A 119 -23.36 -6.99 -6.13
CA ARG A 119 -23.95 -8.15 -6.79
C ARG A 119 -22.95 -9.30 -6.77
N ASP A 120 -23.37 -10.44 -6.23
CA ASP A 120 -22.62 -11.70 -6.34
C ASP A 120 -22.68 -12.24 -7.78
N GLY A 121 -21.78 -13.15 -8.12
CA GLY A 121 -21.59 -13.71 -9.46
C GLY A 121 -20.94 -12.75 -10.46
N ILE A 122 -20.52 -11.56 -10.01
CA ILE A 122 -19.87 -10.53 -10.83
C ILE A 122 -18.55 -10.16 -10.19
N GLY A 123 -17.48 -10.70 -10.77
CA GLY A 123 -16.10 -10.39 -10.47
C GLY A 123 -15.30 -11.62 -10.03
N PRO A 124 -14.20 -11.45 -9.26
CA PRO A 124 -13.29 -12.56 -8.99
C PRO A 124 -13.87 -13.61 -8.04
N GLN A 125 -14.79 -13.21 -7.16
CA GLN A 125 -15.44 -14.07 -6.16
C GLN A 125 -16.74 -13.43 -5.66
N ASP A 126 -17.57 -14.22 -4.97
CA ASP A 126 -18.77 -13.74 -4.29
C ASP A 126 -18.46 -13.03 -2.97
N SER A 127 -19.47 -12.44 -2.34
CA SER A 127 -19.34 -11.89 -1.00
C SER A 127 -19.05 -12.99 0.04
N GLY A 128 -18.11 -12.74 0.97
CA GLY A 128 -17.70 -13.74 1.95
C GLY A 128 -16.41 -13.41 2.68
N THR A 129 -15.89 -14.37 3.43
CA THR A 129 -14.59 -14.29 4.12
C THR A 129 -13.56 -15.15 3.40
N TYR A 130 -12.38 -14.57 3.17
CA TYR A 130 -11.29 -15.14 2.39
C TYR A 130 -9.94 -14.89 3.07
N GLU A 131 -8.91 -15.52 2.52
CA GLU A 131 -7.51 -15.52 2.95
C GLU A 131 -6.58 -15.29 1.75
#